data_AF-A0A965XPF4-F1
#
_entry.id   AF-A0A965XPF4-F1
#
_cell.length_a   1.000
_cell.length_b   1.000
_cell.length_c   1.000
_cell.angle_alpha   90.00
_cell.angle_beta   90.00
_cell.angle_gamma   90.00
#
_symmetry.space_group_name_H-M   'P 1'
#
loop_
_entity.id
_entity.type
_entity.pdbx_description
1 polymer ?
#
loop_
_entity_poly.entity_id
_entity_poly.type
_entity_poly.pdbx_seq_one_letter_code
_entity_poly.pdbx_strand_id
1 'polypeptide(L)'
;MKNQGATDRMVGGRCSYRTYEGTAVIVDIREHASAPDSFEVRFRFQSHEPVQEPFADPTGKIFDLQTPDFRSPNKRYLEEHNLQPGAEVPCVMDVIQSGTCTPVMFRFP
;
A
#
# COMPACT_ATOMS: atom_id res chain seq x y z
N MET A 1 -15.67 -24.17 46.06
CA MET A 1 -14.93 -24.63 44.86
C MET A 1 -15.03 -23.54 43.80
N LYS A 2 -13.91 -23.24 43.13
CA LYS A 2 -13.68 -22.06 42.27
C LYS A 2 -14.15 -22.28 40.81
N ASN A 3 -14.46 -21.16 40.12
CA ASN A 3 -14.03 -20.75 38.76
C ASN A 3 -15.18 -20.01 38.06
N GLN A 4 -15.20 -18.67 37.97
CA GLN A 4 -14.39 -17.83 37.05
C GLN A 4 -14.32 -18.40 35.62
N GLY A 5 -15.35 -18.13 34.82
CA GLY A 5 -15.22 -18.08 33.36
C GLY A 5 -14.82 -16.66 32.98
N ALA A 6 -13.51 -16.43 32.85
CA ALA A 6 -12.97 -15.19 32.33
C ALA A 6 -13.57 -14.92 30.95
N THR A 7 -14.12 -13.73 30.75
CA THR A 7 -14.33 -13.19 29.41
C THR A 7 -12.98 -13.20 28.72
N ASP A 8 -12.86 -14.06 27.72
CA ASP A 8 -11.71 -14.10 26.83
C ASP A 8 -11.52 -12.68 26.29
N ARG A 9 -10.52 -11.98 26.83
CA ARG A 9 -10.25 -10.59 26.52
C ARG A 9 -9.74 -10.62 25.10
N MET A 10 -10.61 -10.42 24.12
CA MET A 10 -10.26 -10.34 22.71
C MET A 10 -9.31 -9.15 22.55
N VAL A 11 -8.00 -9.40 22.67
CA VAL A 11 -6.95 -8.40 22.48
C VAL A 11 -6.77 -8.24 20.97
N GLY A 12 -7.54 -7.31 20.39
CA GLY A 12 -7.47 -6.96 18.98
C GLY A 12 -8.83 -6.51 18.45
N GLY A 13 -9.08 -5.20 18.44
CA GLY A 13 -10.25 -4.64 17.74
C GLY A 13 -10.11 -4.80 16.22
N ARG A 14 -11.21 -4.65 15.47
CA ARG A 14 -11.18 -4.59 14.00
C ARG A 14 -10.20 -3.50 13.55
N CYS A 15 -9.41 -3.79 12.52
CA CYS A 15 -8.56 -2.78 11.93
C CYS A 15 -9.42 -1.68 11.30
N SER A 16 -9.08 -0.43 11.59
CA SER A 16 -9.68 0.74 10.97
C SER A 16 -8.59 1.54 10.27
N TYR A 17 -8.96 2.22 9.19
CA TYR A 17 -8.03 2.95 8.35
C TYR A 17 -8.58 4.34 8.06
N ARG A 18 -7.66 5.27 7.84
CA ARG A 18 -7.92 6.55 7.20
C ARG A 18 -7.40 6.48 5.78
N THR A 19 -8.19 6.98 4.84
CA THR A 19 -7.89 6.93 3.41
C THR A 19 -7.45 8.30 2.94
N TYR A 20 -6.39 8.33 2.15
CA TYR A 20 -5.85 9.51 1.50
C TYR A 20 -5.85 9.29 -0.01
N GLU A 21 -6.61 10.10 -0.72
CA GLU A 21 -6.57 10.12 -2.19
C GLU A 21 -5.29 10.80 -2.66
N GLY A 22 -4.73 10.29 -3.76
CA GLY A 22 -3.47 10.80 -4.27
C GLY A 22 -3.12 10.31 -5.66
N THR A 23 -1.88 10.61 -6.02
CA THR A 23 -1.29 10.24 -7.30
C THR A 23 0.01 9.47 -7.04
N ALA A 24 0.17 8.33 -7.69
CA ALA A 24 1.44 7.63 -7.75
C ALA A 24 2.19 8.06 -9.00
N VAL A 25 3.37 8.63 -8.80
CA VAL A 25 4.32 8.97 -9.86
C VAL A 25 5.30 7.82 -10.00
N ILE A 26 5.24 7.08 -11.10
CA ILE A 26 6.17 5.98 -11.38
C ILE A 26 7.57 6.56 -11.59
N VAL A 27 8.56 6.10 -10.83
CA VAL A 27 9.94 6.60 -10.89
C VAL A 27 10.91 5.63 -11.57
N ASP A 28 10.64 4.33 -11.50
CA ASP A 28 11.49 3.30 -12.08
C ASP A 28 10.68 2.04 -12.37
N ILE A 29 11.04 1.33 -13.44
CA ILE A 29 10.49 0.01 -13.79
C ILE A 29 11.66 -0.84 -14.25
N ARG A 30 11.83 -2.01 -13.64
CA ARG A 30 12.87 -2.97 -14.01
C ARG A 30 12.37 -4.40 -13.91
N GLU A 31 13.01 -5.30 -14.63
CA GLU A 31 12.73 -6.73 -14.50
C GLU A 31 13.02 -7.21 -13.07
N HIS A 32 12.15 -8.07 -12.55
CA HIS A 32 12.29 -8.60 -11.21
C HIS A 32 13.34 -9.71 -11.19
N ALA A 33 14.44 -9.51 -10.47
CA ALA A 33 15.63 -10.37 -10.55
C ALA A 33 15.35 -11.85 -10.20
N SER A 34 14.40 -12.10 -9.31
CA SER A 34 14.05 -13.44 -8.82
C SER A 34 12.69 -13.97 -9.28
N ALA A 35 11.95 -13.23 -10.09
CA ALA A 35 10.60 -13.61 -10.50
C ALA A 35 10.42 -13.37 -12.01
N PRO A 36 10.61 -14.41 -12.84
CA PRO A 36 10.43 -14.33 -14.28
C PRO A 36 9.07 -13.72 -14.65
N ASP A 37 9.03 -12.98 -15.75
CA ASP A 37 7.83 -12.33 -16.29
C ASP A 37 7.16 -11.30 -15.37
N SER A 38 7.87 -10.81 -14.35
CA SER A 38 7.42 -9.76 -13.46
C SER A 38 8.41 -8.59 -13.39
N PHE A 39 7.91 -7.45 -12.93
CA PHE A 39 8.62 -6.20 -12.86
C PHE A 39 8.58 -5.65 -11.45
N GLU A 40 9.69 -5.07 -11.02
CA GLU A 40 9.72 -4.15 -9.89
C GLU A 40 9.36 -2.76 -10.39
N VAL A 41 8.20 -2.27 -9.98
CA VAL A 41 7.71 -0.95 -10.32
C VAL A 41 7.79 -0.07 -9.08
N ARG A 42 8.56 1.01 -9.16
CA ARG A 42 8.75 1.93 -8.05
C ARG A 42 8.01 3.23 -8.29
N PHE A 43 7.43 3.79 -7.24
CA PHE A 43 6.68 5.02 -7.32
C PHE A 43 6.88 5.92 -6.10
N ARG A 44 6.55 7.20 -6.27
CA ARG A 44 6.36 8.17 -5.19
C ARG A 44 4.88 8.47 -5.06
N PHE A 45 4.38 8.51 -3.83
CA PHE A 45 3.00 8.90 -3.57
C PHE A 45 2.89 10.39 -3.27
N GLN A 46 1.93 11.05 -3.91
CA GLN A 46 1.58 12.45 -3.68
C GLN A 46 0.14 12.51 -3.20
N SER A 47 -0.04 12.70 -1.90
CA SER A 47 -1.36 12.88 -1.30
C SER A 47 -1.98 14.21 -1.75
N HIS A 48 -3.28 14.24 -2.03
CA HIS A 48 -4.01 15.47 -2.34
C HIS A 48 -4.23 16.34 -1.10
N GLU A 49 -4.17 15.73 0.08
CA GLU A 49 -4.28 16.42 1.37
C GLU A 49 -3.12 16.06 2.32
N PRO A 50 -2.82 16.89 3.32
CA PRO A 50 -1.78 16.58 4.30
C PRO A 50 -2.08 15.29 5.08
N VAL A 51 -1.10 14.39 5.10
CA VAL A 51 -1.16 13.16 5.91
C VAL A 51 -0.98 13.53 7.39
N GLN A 52 -1.94 13.14 8.22
CA GLN A 52 -1.97 13.54 9.63
C GLN A 52 -1.15 12.63 10.54
N GLU A 53 -0.89 11.40 10.11
CA GLU A 53 -0.10 10.43 10.86
C GLU A 53 1.39 10.58 10.51
N PRO A 54 2.25 11.06 11.43
CA PRO A 54 3.66 11.31 11.11
C PRO A 54 4.42 10.05 10.66
N PHE A 55 4.04 8.87 11.16
CA PHE A 55 4.64 7.61 10.74
C PHE A 55 4.32 7.24 9.29
N ALA A 56 3.21 7.77 8.75
CA ALA A 56 2.73 7.50 7.40
C ALA A 56 3.10 8.59 6.39
N ASP A 57 3.89 9.60 6.78
CA ASP A 57 4.32 10.67 5.86
C ASP A 57 5.03 10.06 4.63
N PRO A 58 4.48 10.21 3.41
CA PRO A 58 5.04 9.65 2.20
C PRO A 58 6.17 10.52 1.61
N THR A 59 6.40 11.72 2.16
CA THR A 59 7.30 12.71 1.57
C THR A 59 8.73 12.18 1.45
N GLY A 60 9.28 12.23 0.24
CA GLY A 60 10.65 11.79 -0.07
C GLY A 60 10.84 10.26 -0.09
N LYS A 61 9.79 9.46 0.15
CA LYS A 61 9.85 8.00 0.14
C LYS A 61 9.56 7.45 -1.27
N ILE A 62 10.12 6.28 -1.55
CA ILE A 62 9.85 5.49 -2.74
C ILE A 62 9.28 4.16 -2.27
N PHE A 63 8.23 3.70 -2.94
CA PHE A 63 7.51 2.46 -2.63
C PHE A 63 7.52 1.54 -3.84
N ASP A 64 7.36 0.24 -3.60
CA ASP A 64 7.15 -0.75 -4.64
C ASP A 64 5.65 -0.92 -4.88
N LEU A 65 5.22 -0.83 -6.13
CA LEU A 65 3.85 -1.08 -6.54
C LEU A 65 3.60 -2.59 -6.48
N GLN A 66 2.50 -2.96 -5.85
CA GLN A 66 1.98 -4.31 -5.86
C GLN A 66 0.58 -4.31 -6.46
N THR A 67 0.26 -5.38 -7.17
CA THR A 67 -1.10 -5.65 -7.63
C THR A 67 -2.03 -5.89 -6.43
N PRO A 68 -3.37 -5.85 -6.61
CA PRO A 68 -4.32 -6.10 -5.52
C PRO A 68 -4.19 -7.47 -4.83
N ASP A 69 -3.60 -8.46 -5.50
CA ASP A 69 -3.28 -9.79 -4.93
C ASP A 69 -1.87 -9.88 -4.33
N PHE A 70 -1.24 -8.73 -4.05
CA PHE A 70 0.07 -8.59 -3.41
C PHE A 70 1.22 -9.22 -4.22
N ARG A 71 1.18 -9.10 -5.55
CA ARG A 71 2.24 -9.58 -6.44
C ARG A 71 2.94 -8.42 -7.14
N SER A 72 4.15 -8.71 -7.62
CA SER A 72 4.86 -7.84 -8.55
C SER A 72 4.09 -7.81 -9.89
N PRO A 73 3.91 -6.62 -10.50
CA PRO A 73 3.26 -6.48 -11.80
C PRO A 73 3.92 -7.33 -12.88
N ASN A 74 3.12 -7.87 -13.80
CA ASN A 74 3.61 -8.48 -15.04
C ASN A 74 3.51 -7.49 -16.20
N LYS A 75 4.05 -7.87 -17.37
CA LYS A 75 4.03 -7.03 -18.57
C LYS A 75 2.61 -6.56 -18.94
N ARG A 76 1.63 -7.47 -18.87
CA ARG A 76 0.23 -7.19 -19.19
C ARG A 76 -0.34 -6.10 -18.27
N TYR A 77 -0.06 -6.17 -16.97
CA TYR A 77 -0.48 -5.15 -16.01
C TYR A 77 0.13 -3.79 -16.34
N LEU A 78 1.42 -3.74 -16.70
CA LEU A 78 2.04 -2.47 -17.11
C LEU A 78 1.33 -1.87 -18.33
N GLU A 79 1.00 -2.69 -19.32
CA GLU A 79 0.32 -2.25 -20.55
C GLU A 79 -1.12 -1.79 -20.28
N GLU A 80 -1.92 -2.57 -19.55
CA GLU A 80 -3.32 -2.25 -19.24
C GLU A 80 -3.46 -0.95 -18.45
N HIS A 81 -2.50 -0.67 -17.55
CA HIS A 81 -2.49 0.52 -16.71
C HIS A 81 -1.57 1.64 -17.24
N ASN A 82 -1.00 1.49 -18.45
CA ASN A 82 -0.08 2.44 -19.08
C ASN A 82 1.09 2.88 -18.17
N LEU A 83 1.65 1.94 -17.42
CA LEU A 83 2.74 2.19 -16.48
C LEU A 83 4.08 2.27 -17.21
N GLN A 84 4.72 3.42 -17.04
CA GLN A 84 6.05 3.74 -17.55
C GLN A 84 6.69 4.78 -16.62
N PRO A 85 8.02 4.89 -16.54
CA PRO A 85 8.66 5.96 -15.77
C PRO A 85 8.10 7.33 -16.14
N GLY A 86 7.73 8.12 -15.14
CA GLY A 86 7.06 9.40 -15.28
C GLY A 86 5.53 9.33 -15.40
N ALA A 87 4.93 8.15 -15.50
CA ALA A 87 3.48 8.00 -15.49
C ALA A 87 2.89 8.45 -14.14
N GLU A 88 1.78 9.16 -14.21
CA GLU A 88 0.97 9.54 -13.06
C GLU A 88 -0.32 8.73 -13.08
N VAL A 89 -0.55 7.93 -12.04
CA VAL A 89 -1.76 7.11 -11.93
C VAL A 89 -2.50 7.41 -10.62
N PRO A 90 -3.84 7.33 -10.60
CA PRO A 90 -4.61 7.42 -9.36
C PRO A 90 -4.11 6.37 -8.36
N CYS A 91 -3.94 6.78 -7.11
CA CYS A 91 -3.50 5.90 -6.05
C CYS A 91 -4.16 6.32 -4.74
N VAL A 92 -4.53 5.32 -3.94
CA VAL A 92 -5.13 5.54 -2.63
C VAL A 92 -4.21 4.99 -1.56
N MET A 93 -3.93 5.78 -0.54
CA MET A 93 -3.17 5.35 0.63
C MET A 93 -4.10 5.13 1.82
N ASP A 94 -4.14 3.91 2.36
CA ASP A 94 -4.85 3.58 3.59
C ASP A 94 -3.87 3.48 4.76
N VAL A 95 -4.09 4.28 5.80
CA VAL A 95 -3.25 4.37 6.99
C VAL A 95 -4.01 3.85 8.21
N ILE A 96 -3.45 2.87 8.91
CA ILE A 96 -4.11 2.26 10.06
C ILE A 96 -4.35 3.31 11.16
N GLN A 97 -5.54 3.26 11.77
CA GLN A 97 -5.92 4.09 12.93
C GLN A 97 -6.02 3.26 14.21
N SER A 98 -6.43 2.00 14.10
CA SER A 98 -6.54 1.05 15.21
C SER A 98 -6.28 -0.37 14.76
N GLY A 99 -5.82 -1.23 15.68
CA GLY A 99 -5.49 -2.63 15.41
C GLY A 99 -4.00 -2.83 15.18
N THR A 100 -3.63 -4.01 14.68
CA THR A 100 -2.23 -4.41 14.44
C THR A 100 -2.02 -4.93 13.01
N CYS A 101 -2.88 -4.52 12.08
CA CYS A 101 -2.72 -4.79 10.65
C CYS A 101 -1.58 -3.96 10.04
N THR A 102 -1.39 -4.08 8.72
CA THR A 102 -0.39 -3.32 7.96
C THR A 102 -0.55 -1.82 8.17
N PRO A 103 0.49 -1.08 8.61
CA PRO A 103 0.35 0.34 8.95
C PRO A 103 -0.02 1.25 7.79
N VAL A 104 0.48 0.96 6.58
CA VAL A 104 0.24 1.73 5.37
C VAL A 104 0.04 0.76 4.20
N MET A 105 -1.02 0.95 3.42
CA MET A 105 -1.29 0.19 2.21
C MET A 105 -1.57 1.16 1.05
N PHE A 106 -1.16 0.78 -0.15
CA PHE A 106 -1.48 1.51 -1.38
C PHE A 106 -2.40 0.67 -2.25
N ARG A 107 -3.44 1.30 -2.81
CA ARG A 107 -4.35 0.69 -3.77
C ARG A 107 -4.28 1.46 -5.08
N PHE A 108 -4.21 0.69 -6.16
CA PHE A 108 -4.21 1.18 -7.54
C PHE A 108 -5.51 0.75 -8.20
N PRO A 109 -6.04 1.53 -9.16
CA PRO A 109 -7.20 1.14 -9.95
C PRO A 109 -6.95 -0.15 -10.76
#